data_AF-A0A5C7VIR3-F1
#
_entry.id   AF-A0A5C7VIR3-F1
#
_cell.length_a   1.000
_cell.length_b   1.000
_cell.length_c   1.000
_cell.angle_alpha   90.00
_cell.angle_beta   90.00
_cell.angle_gamma   90.00
#
_symmetry.space_group_name_H-M   'P 1'
#
loop_
_entity.id
_entity.type
_entity.pdbx_description
1 polymer ?
#
loop_
_entity_poly.entity_id
_entity_poly.type
_entity_poly.pdbx_seq_one_letter_code
_entity_poly.pdbx_strand_id
1 'polypeptide(L)'
;MSAGHGHGVLHHVIKLLVAALFVASSVQLLDRWLVPLDLSARLVVAHAAAAQADVPEHFAPPTAVLQIDREHFDRDYGGRTPLDRCRLRDDLPVVLKALPGVHALGLDLDLSDLPPDRADAKPGADGLKPNEAQNRCACQLLDWLKAWRDVPGETRRVALILPVDRQDRERSGAWRREVAQRGLELADPRLVQEFGLVRRHWLNPGACPTLGQWMGLPPEQANQAACRDVKQDREELVGDAHHAHNISFHRAVAQVRVPDPDASGWEQQWQALAAQQPPVRQLFVGARFDASDDFLTPLGTMAGVEVHAAIAQNPRERVEHLWGFPLDLLLGVVLGAGVTWCWGRYFHQRLSTRLPRRQLAFWWLVLLALVWGLLLIALPMGAQQILQRLDVWVSPVPMLLGMTLDALVLGSVEVATARLEAREGHHHEPLHEAWPAPIPWLWRRLRPSPLTAPRSPAAWQAVPAALPALVWWTVVVLALLKLAHALPEFLDWLA
;
A
#
# COMPACT_ATOMS: atom_id res chain seq x y z
N MET A 1 -24.49 -34.94 -37.06
CA MET A 1 -24.41 -34.45 -35.66
C MET A 1 -22.95 -34.16 -35.35
N SER A 2 -22.66 -32.92 -34.94
CA SER A 2 -21.34 -32.28 -34.94
C SER A 2 -20.54 -32.62 -33.67
N ALA A 3 -19.89 -33.79 -33.65
CA ALA A 3 -18.97 -34.17 -32.56
C ALA A 3 -17.57 -33.51 -32.66
N GLY A 4 -17.22 -32.92 -33.82
CA GLY A 4 -15.87 -32.38 -34.06
C GLY A 4 -15.60 -30.99 -33.50
N HIS A 5 -16.62 -30.17 -33.22
CA HIS A 5 -16.42 -28.80 -32.74
C HIS A 5 -16.03 -28.70 -31.26
N GLY A 6 -16.36 -29.71 -30.44
CA GLY A 6 -16.09 -29.68 -28.99
C GLY A 6 -14.62 -29.83 -28.63
N HIS A 7 -13.85 -30.63 -29.39
CA HIS A 7 -12.44 -30.89 -29.08
C HIS A 7 -11.53 -29.69 -29.34
N GLY A 8 -11.80 -28.91 -30.39
CA GLY A 8 -11.02 -27.70 -30.68
C GLY A 8 -11.18 -26.63 -29.60
N VAL A 9 -12.41 -26.43 -29.12
CA VAL A 9 -12.70 -25.45 -28.06
C VAL A 9 -12.04 -25.87 -26.75
N LEU A 10 -12.17 -27.14 -26.35
CA LEU A 10 -11.58 -27.63 -25.10
C LEU A 10 -10.05 -27.50 -25.09
N HIS A 11 -9.39 -27.84 -26.20
CA HIS A 11 -7.94 -27.72 -26.30
C HIS A 11 -7.48 -26.26 -26.23
N HIS A 12 -8.25 -25.33 -26.82
CA HIS A 12 -7.94 -23.91 -26.74
C HIS A 12 -8.12 -23.35 -25.33
N VAL A 13 -9.19 -23.76 -24.64
CA VAL A 13 -9.42 -23.40 -23.24
C VAL A 13 -8.30 -23.92 -22.33
N ILE A 14 -7.84 -25.16 -22.54
CA ILE A 14 -6.72 -25.72 -21.76
C ILE A 14 -5.43 -24.92 -21.99
N LYS A 15 -5.11 -24.55 -23.23
CA LYS A 15 -3.92 -23.72 -23.53
C LYS A 15 -4.00 -22.35 -22.86
N LEU A 16 -5.15 -21.69 -22.94
CA LEU A 16 -5.38 -20.41 -22.28
C LEU A 16 -5.26 -20.52 -20.75
N LEU A 17 -5.78 -21.61 -20.17
CA LEU A 17 -5.65 -21.87 -18.74
C LEU A 17 -4.19 -22.08 -18.33
N VAL A 18 -3.42 -22.87 -19.09
CA VAL A 18 -1.99 -23.10 -18.80
C VAL A 18 -1.19 -21.81 -18.91
N ALA A 19 -1.44 -21.00 -19.93
CA ALA A 19 -0.80 -19.68 -20.09
C ALA A 19 -1.18 -18.74 -18.93
N ALA A 20 -2.45 -18.68 -18.56
CA ALA A 20 -2.92 -17.90 -17.42
C ALA A 20 -2.28 -18.36 -16.11
N LEU A 21 -2.16 -19.67 -15.89
CA LEU A 21 -1.53 -20.24 -14.71
C LEU A 21 -0.03 -19.95 -14.67
N PHE A 22 0.66 -20.02 -15.81
CA PHE A 22 2.07 -19.68 -15.93
C PHE A 22 2.31 -18.19 -15.67
N VAL A 23 1.48 -17.31 -16.24
CA VAL A 23 1.55 -15.87 -15.99
C VAL A 23 1.24 -15.57 -14.52
N ALA A 24 0.18 -16.14 -13.95
CA ALA A 24 -0.15 -15.97 -12.53
C ALA A 24 0.98 -16.45 -11.62
N SER A 25 1.58 -17.61 -11.91
CA SER A 25 2.72 -18.16 -11.16
C SER A 25 3.96 -17.29 -11.32
N SER A 26 4.22 -16.80 -12.53
CA SER A 26 5.34 -15.91 -12.82
C SER A 26 5.15 -14.54 -12.17
N VAL A 27 3.93 -14.00 -12.14
CA VAL A 27 3.56 -12.80 -11.40
C VAL A 27 3.76 -13.03 -9.92
N GLN A 28 3.38 -14.18 -9.36
CA GLN A 28 3.59 -14.48 -7.94
C GLN A 28 5.07 -14.65 -7.57
N LEU A 29 5.85 -15.25 -8.47
CA LEU A 29 7.32 -15.33 -8.35
C LEU A 29 7.94 -13.94 -8.50
N LEU A 30 7.52 -13.17 -9.49
CA LEU A 30 7.98 -11.82 -9.73
C LEU A 30 7.51 -10.85 -8.67
N ASP A 31 6.38 -11.05 -7.99
CA ASP A 31 5.91 -10.20 -6.89
C ASP A 31 6.92 -10.21 -5.74
N ARG A 32 7.63 -11.33 -5.54
CA ARG A 32 8.77 -11.39 -4.61
C ARG A 32 10.02 -10.62 -5.08
N TRP A 33 10.20 -10.39 -6.38
CA TRP A 33 11.40 -9.77 -6.97
C TRP A 33 11.16 -8.33 -7.48
N LEU A 34 9.92 -8.00 -7.84
CA LEU A 34 9.40 -6.74 -8.36
C LEU A 34 8.65 -5.96 -7.27
N VAL A 35 8.86 -6.31 -5.99
CA VAL A 35 8.36 -5.55 -4.84
C VAL A 35 8.50 -4.04 -5.02
N PRO A 36 9.59 -3.49 -5.62
CA PRO A 36 9.69 -2.04 -5.86
C PRO A 36 8.65 -1.47 -6.84
N LEU A 37 8.28 -2.22 -7.90
CA LEU A 37 7.30 -1.76 -8.91
C LEU A 37 5.87 -1.85 -8.37
N ASP A 38 5.56 -2.95 -7.69
CA ASP A 38 4.27 -3.13 -7.03
C ASP A 38 4.10 -2.13 -5.87
N LEU A 39 5.17 -1.83 -5.12
CA LEU A 39 5.20 -0.76 -4.13
C LEU A 39 4.87 0.60 -4.76
N SER A 40 5.53 0.94 -5.87
CA SER A 40 5.31 2.22 -6.56
C SER A 40 3.86 2.35 -7.05
N ALA A 41 3.31 1.27 -7.65
CA ALA A 41 1.93 1.24 -8.09
C ALA A 41 0.96 1.38 -6.90
N ARG A 42 1.22 0.68 -5.80
CA ARG A 42 0.43 0.76 -4.56
C ARG A 42 0.46 2.16 -3.96
N LEU A 43 1.62 2.80 -3.94
CA LEU A 43 1.76 4.17 -3.45
C LEU A 43 0.98 5.16 -4.30
N VAL A 44 1.06 5.05 -5.64
CA VAL A 44 0.28 5.90 -6.55
C VAL A 44 -1.22 5.69 -6.35
N VAL A 45 -1.67 4.43 -6.29
CA VAL A 45 -3.09 4.11 -6.07
C VAL A 45 -3.57 4.58 -4.71
N ALA A 46 -2.79 4.37 -3.65
CA ALA A 46 -3.15 4.78 -2.30
C ALA A 46 -3.15 6.31 -2.16
N HIS A 47 -2.18 7.01 -2.75
CA HIS A 47 -2.14 8.47 -2.77
C HIS A 47 -3.31 9.06 -3.55
N ALA A 48 -3.60 8.50 -4.73
CA ALA A 48 -4.77 8.89 -5.51
C ALA A 48 -6.08 8.57 -4.77
N ALA A 49 -6.12 7.50 -3.99
CA ALA A 49 -7.27 7.15 -3.18
C ALA A 49 -7.45 8.07 -1.98
N ALA A 50 -6.36 8.45 -1.32
CA ALA A 50 -6.32 9.45 -0.27
C ALA A 50 -6.90 10.79 -0.75
N ALA A 51 -6.43 11.26 -1.91
CA ALA A 51 -6.83 12.54 -2.49
C ALA A 51 -8.30 12.60 -2.89
N GLN A 52 -8.96 11.44 -3.07
CA GLN A 52 -10.36 11.32 -3.45
C GLN A 52 -11.27 10.86 -2.30
N ALA A 53 -10.69 10.51 -1.16
CA ALA A 53 -11.45 10.12 0.02
C ALA A 53 -12.05 11.36 0.67
N ASP A 54 -13.05 11.95 0.02
CA ASP A 54 -14.05 12.76 0.73
C ASP A 54 -14.70 11.81 1.73
N VAL A 55 -14.27 11.86 2.99
CA VAL A 55 -14.93 11.15 4.09
C VAL A 55 -16.32 11.77 4.15
N PRO A 56 -17.40 11.05 3.76
CA PRO A 56 -18.71 11.66 3.80
C PRO A 56 -18.97 12.08 5.24
N GLU A 57 -19.40 13.31 5.49
CA GLU A 57 -19.56 13.88 6.85
C GLU A 57 -20.40 12.98 7.78
N HIS A 58 -21.26 12.14 7.21
CA HIS A 58 -22.14 11.22 7.92
C HIS A 58 -21.45 9.91 8.39
N PHE A 59 -20.19 9.69 8.00
CA PHE A 59 -19.35 8.55 8.41
C PHE A 59 -18.11 9.02 9.19
N ALA A 60 -18.14 10.21 9.78
CA ALA A 60 -17.06 10.67 10.63
C ALA A 60 -16.80 9.61 11.73
N PRO A 61 -15.60 9.02 11.74
CA PRO A 61 -15.31 7.89 12.60
C PRO A 61 -15.41 8.35 14.06
N PRO A 62 -15.86 7.48 14.99
CA PRO A 62 -15.99 7.83 16.40
C PRO A 62 -14.61 7.86 17.09
N THR A 63 -13.56 8.26 16.39
CA THR A 63 -12.17 8.21 16.83
C THR A 63 -11.53 9.57 16.60
N ALA A 64 -10.99 10.15 17.66
CA ALA A 64 -10.26 11.41 17.65
C ALA A 64 -8.78 11.17 17.98
N VAL A 65 -7.93 12.07 17.49
CA VAL A 65 -6.50 12.12 17.81
C VAL A 65 -6.20 13.46 18.45
N LEU A 66 -5.76 13.44 19.71
CA LEU A 66 -5.13 14.54 20.42
C LEU A 66 -3.62 14.46 20.17
N GLN A 67 -3.13 15.34 19.30
CA GLN A 67 -1.72 15.43 18.96
C GLN A 67 -1.05 16.56 19.74
N ILE A 68 0.08 16.26 20.38
CA ILE A 68 0.98 17.26 20.99
C ILE A 68 2.03 17.61 19.94
N ASP A 69 1.85 18.75 19.27
CA ASP A 69 2.82 19.26 18.30
C ASP A 69 4.03 19.93 18.98
N ARG A 70 4.98 20.39 18.15
CA ARG A 70 6.21 21.03 18.61
C ARG A 70 5.96 22.29 19.45
N GLU A 71 5.00 23.12 19.05
CA GLU A 71 4.72 24.39 19.72
C GLU A 71 4.11 24.15 21.11
N HIS A 72 3.13 23.26 21.20
CA HIS A 72 2.53 22.85 22.47
C HIS A 72 3.56 22.17 23.39
N PHE A 73 4.41 21.30 22.82
CA PHE A 73 5.47 20.65 23.56
C PHE A 73 6.45 21.64 24.19
N ASP A 74 6.92 22.62 23.40
CA ASP A 74 7.87 23.63 23.89
C ASP A 74 7.23 24.59 24.90
N ARG A 75 5.98 25.03 24.65
CA ARG A 75 5.26 26.00 25.49
C ARG A 75 4.71 25.40 26.79
N ASP A 76 3.97 24.30 26.68
CA ASP A 76 3.15 23.78 27.78
C ASP A 76 3.84 22.63 28.53
N TYR A 77 4.72 21.88 27.84
CA TYR A 77 5.49 20.76 28.38
C TYR A 77 6.98 21.07 28.57
N GLY A 78 7.38 22.33 28.32
CA GLY A 78 8.73 22.84 28.58
C GLY A 78 9.82 22.32 27.63
N GLY A 79 9.45 21.68 26.52
CA GLY A 79 10.37 21.25 25.46
C GLY A 79 11.32 20.13 25.87
N ARG A 80 10.91 19.25 26.81
CA ARG A 80 11.78 18.21 27.38
C ARG A 80 11.23 16.81 27.14
N THR A 81 12.11 15.90 26.72
CA THR A 81 11.81 14.47 26.57
C THR A 81 12.43 13.70 27.73
N PRO A 82 11.72 12.75 28.35
CA PRO A 82 10.30 12.42 28.10
C PRO A 82 9.35 13.51 28.59
N LEU A 83 8.14 13.49 28.03
CA LEU A 83 7.08 14.48 28.24
C LEU A 83 6.79 14.73 29.73
N ASP A 84 6.47 15.98 30.09
CA ASP A 84 6.06 16.34 31.46
C ASP A 84 4.75 15.64 31.86
N ARG A 85 4.88 14.64 32.74
CA ARG A 85 3.79 13.80 33.22
C ARG A 85 2.87 14.53 34.18
N CYS A 86 3.37 15.56 34.88
CA CYS A 86 2.54 16.39 35.75
C CYS A 86 1.58 17.23 34.91
N ARG A 87 2.08 17.82 33.82
CA ARG A 87 1.23 18.58 32.89
C ARG A 87 0.21 17.67 32.21
N LEU A 88 0.63 16.51 31.71
CA LEU A 88 -0.27 15.55 31.09
C LEU A 88 -1.39 15.08 32.04
N ARG A 89 -1.05 14.84 33.32
CA ARG A 89 -2.02 14.50 34.38
C ARG A 89 -3.10 15.58 34.56
N ASP A 90 -2.74 16.84 34.39
CA ASP A 90 -3.66 17.96 34.58
C ASP A 90 -4.50 18.23 33.31
N ASP A 91 -3.91 18.06 32.12
CA ASP A 91 -4.57 18.31 30.85
C ASP A 91 -5.60 17.22 30.48
N LEU A 92 -5.26 15.95 30.69
CA LEU A 92 -6.07 14.82 30.23
C LEU A 92 -7.49 14.76 30.86
N PRO A 93 -7.69 15.04 32.16
CA PRO A 93 -9.03 15.15 32.75
C PRO A 93 -9.87 16.26 32.13
N VAL A 94 -9.27 17.39 31.76
CA VAL A 94 -9.98 18.51 31.13
C VAL A 94 -10.47 18.10 29.74
N VAL A 95 -9.63 17.42 28.96
CA VAL A 95 -9.99 16.91 27.63
C VAL A 95 -11.12 15.88 27.73
N LEU A 96 -11.00 14.88 28.61
CA LEU A 96 -12.03 13.83 28.75
C LEU A 96 -13.34 14.35 29.33
N LYS A 97 -13.30 15.41 30.16
CA LYS A 97 -14.52 16.08 30.65
C LYS A 97 -15.24 16.81 29.50
N ALA A 98 -14.51 17.40 28.57
CA ALA A 98 -15.08 18.05 27.40
C ALA A 98 -15.59 17.03 26.35
N LEU A 99 -15.06 15.80 26.35
CA LEU A 99 -15.45 14.71 25.47
C LEU A 99 -16.14 13.56 26.22
N PRO A 100 -17.35 13.76 26.78
CA PRO A 100 -18.01 12.78 27.65
C PRO A 100 -18.40 11.47 26.94
N GLY A 101 -18.39 11.43 25.60
CA GLY A 101 -18.67 10.22 24.82
C GLY A 101 -17.49 9.23 24.72
N VAL A 102 -16.30 9.61 25.21
CA VAL A 102 -15.09 8.78 25.07
C VAL A 102 -15.19 7.57 26.00
N HIS A 103 -15.16 6.39 25.39
CA HIS A 103 -15.16 5.10 26.09
C HIS A 103 -13.84 4.33 25.93
N ALA A 104 -12.97 4.74 25.01
CA ALA A 104 -11.65 4.15 24.87
C ALA A 104 -10.58 5.23 24.76
N LEU A 105 -9.51 5.09 25.53
CA LEU A 105 -8.37 5.99 25.53
C LEU A 105 -7.09 5.22 25.18
N GLY A 106 -6.41 5.60 24.11
CA GLY A 106 -5.09 5.09 23.74
C GLY A 106 -4.02 6.17 23.97
N LEU A 107 -2.99 5.86 24.75
CA LEU A 107 -1.88 6.76 25.02
C LEU A 107 -0.62 6.28 24.29
N ASP A 108 -0.31 6.93 23.17
CA ASP A 108 0.92 6.77 22.38
C ASP A 108 2.02 7.70 22.91
N LEU A 109 2.28 7.60 24.22
CA LEU A 109 3.27 8.39 24.95
C LEU A 109 3.99 7.47 25.95
N ASP A 110 5.32 7.58 26.01
CA ASP A 110 6.10 6.80 26.97
C ASP A 110 5.93 7.38 28.39
N LEU A 111 5.11 6.70 29.20
CA LEU A 111 4.83 7.06 30.59
C LEU A 111 5.66 6.25 31.59
N SER A 112 6.70 5.53 31.13
CA SER A 112 7.57 4.74 31.99
C SER A 112 8.37 5.59 32.97
N ASP A 113 8.85 4.95 34.02
CA ASP A 113 9.62 5.59 35.07
C ASP A 113 10.94 6.13 34.53
N LEU A 114 11.21 7.39 34.86
CA LEU A 114 12.50 8.01 34.64
C LEU A 114 13.56 7.40 35.57
N PRO A 115 14.81 7.24 35.11
CA PRO A 115 15.92 6.91 36.00
C PRO A 115 16.00 7.92 37.14
N PRO A 116 16.43 7.49 38.35
CA PRO A 116 16.73 8.44 39.40
C PRO A 116 17.71 9.48 38.86
N ASP A 117 17.46 10.74 39.21
CA ASP A 117 18.32 11.84 38.80
C ASP A 117 19.77 11.59 39.21
N ARG A 118 20.69 12.24 38.49
CA ARG A 118 22.08 12.32 38.93
C ARG A 118 22.15 12.91 40.35
N ALA A 119 23.19 12.51 41.09
CA ALA A 119 23.35 12.89 42.49
C ALA A 119 23.33 14.41 42.71
N ASP A 120 23.78 15.18 41.71
CA ASP A 120 23.91 16.63 41.67
C ASP A 120 22.66 17.39 41.22
N ALA A 121 21.59 16.72 40.81
CA ALA A 121 20.33 17.39 40.47
C ALA A 121 19.76 18.12 41.69
N LYS A 122 19.55 19.43 41.55
CA LYS A 122 19.00 20.27 42.62
C LYS A 122 17.51 19.95 42.80
N PRO A 123 17.04 19.72 44.04
CA PRO A 123 15.62 19.56 44.32
C PRO A 123 14.82 20.80 43.92
N GLY A 124 13.56 20.58 43.54
CA GLY A 124 12.58 21.64 43.31
C GLY A 124 12.10 22.29 44.61
N ALA A 125 11.14 23.20 44.49
CA ALA A 125 10.55 23.91 45.63
C ALA A 125 9.82 22.99 46.63
N ASP A 126 9.38 21.83 46.17
CA ASP A 126 8.76 20.76 46.95
C ASP A 126 9.78 19.80 47.60
N GLY A 127 11.08 20.03 47.39
CA GLY A 127 12.17 19.22 47.92
C GLY A 127 12.38 17.90 47.17
N LEU A 128 11.62 17.62 46.10
CA LEU A 128 11.81 16.44 45.26
C LEU A 128 12.79 16.73 44.14
N LYS A 129 13.57 15.72 43.73
CA LYS A 129 14.35 15.84 42.50
C LYS A 129 13.42 15.80 41.27
N PRO A 130 13.82 16.40 40.13
CA PRO A 130 12.97 16.47 38.94
C PRO A 130 12.35 15.14 38.50
N ASN A 131 13.13 14.06 38.41
CA ASN A 131 12.65 12.74 38.02
C ASN A 131 11.79 12.07 39.10
N GLU A 132 12.03 12.36 40.38
CA GLU A 132 11.17 11.89 41.48
C GLU A 132 9.78 12.54 41.41
N ALA A 133 9.74 13.86 41.15
CA ALA A 133 8.49 14.58 40.94
C ALA A 133 7.73 14.06 39.71
N GLN A 134 8.44 13.84 38.59
CA GLN A 134 7.87 13.27 37.37
C GLN A 134 7.33 11.85 37.59
N ASN A 135 8.07 10.97 38.27
CA ASN A 135 7.63 9.61 38.58
C ASN A 135 6.41 9.62 39.54
N ARG A 136 6.38 10.54 40.51
CA ARG A 136 5.20 10.74 41.37
C ARG A 136 3.98 11.15 40.55
N CYS A 137 4.14 12.07 39.60
CA CYS A 137 3.06 12.46 38.69
C CYS A 137 2.63 11.32 37.77
N ALA A 138 3.57 10.47 37.32
CA ALA A 138 3.28 9.25 36.56
C ALA A 138 2.34 8.32 37.34
N CYS A 139 2.69 7.99 38.60
CA CYS A 139 1.86 7.15 39.46
C CYS A 139 0.47 7.74 39.66
N GLN A 140 0.38 9.06 39.91
CA GLN A 140 -0.91 9.76 40.07
C GLN A 140 -1.74 9.74 38.79
N LEU A 141 -1.12 9.89 37.62
CA LEU A 141 -1.78 9.75 36.33
C LEU A 141 -2.32 8.32 36.14
N LEU A 142 -1.54 7.29 36.47
CA LEU A 142 -1.99 5.89 36.39
C LEU A 142 -3.16 5.61 37.36
N ASP A 143 -3.13 6.15 38.58
CA ASP A 143 -4.23 6.04 39.53
C ASP A 143 -5.50 6.73 39.01
N TRP A 144 -5.34 7.91 38.41
CA TRP A 144 -6.46 8.62 37.78
C TRP A 144 -7.02 7.86 36.58
N LEU A 145 -6.17 7.31 35.70
CA LEU A 145 -6.60 6.50 34.55
C LEU A 145 -7.39 5.27 34.99
N LYS A 146 -6.94 4.62 36.07
CA LYS A 146 -7.66 3.51 36.69
C LYS A 146 -9.04 3.96 37.18
N ALA A 147 -9.11 5.06 37.92
CA ALA A 147 -10.38 5.61 38.41
C ALA A 147 -11.32 6.01 37.27
N TRP A 148 -10.79 6.58 36.19
CA TRP A 148 -11.56 6.93 35.00
C TRP A 148 -12.10 5.69 34.28
N ARG A 149 -11.33 4.60 34.21
CA ARG A 149 -11.76 3.32 33.63
C ARG A 149 -12.83 2.64 34.49
N ASP A 150 -12.64 2.63 35.81
CA ASP A 150 -13.46 1.86 36.76
C ASP A 150 -14.76 2.58 37.17
N VAL A 151 -15.26 3.52 36.35
CA VAL A 151 -16.53 4.20 36.60
C VAL A 151 -17.70 3.20 36.56
N PRO A 152 -18.48 3.05 37.64
CA PRO A 152 -19.56 2.07 37.69
C PRO A 152 -20.61 2.29 36.60
N GLY A 153 -20.97 1.23 35.89
CA GLY A 153 -22.00 1.26 34.84
C GLY A 153 -21.49 1.71 33.47
N GLU A 154 -20.22 2.12 33.36
CA GLU A 154 -19.59 2.47 32.09
C GLU A 154 -18.55 1.43 31.69
N THR A 155 -18.53 1.05 30.40
CA THR A 155 -17.52 0.14 29.85
C THR A 155 -16.42 0.97 29.21
N ARG A 156 -15.45 1.42 30.02
CA ARG A 156 -14.30 2.21 29.55
C ARG A 156 -13.06 1.35 29.39
N ARG A 157 -12.19 1.74 28.46
CA ARG A 157 -10.94 1.06 28.11
C ARG A 157 -9.79 2.05 28.08
N VAL A 158 -8.63 1.65 28.62
CA VAL A 158 -7.40 2.45 28.58
C VAL A 158 -6.25 1.54 28.16
N ALA A 159 -5.53 1.92 27.11
CA ALA A 159 -4.30 1.27 26.69
C ALA A 159 -3.14 2.27 26.65
N LEU A 160 -1.98 1.84 27.16
CA LEU A 160 -0.74 2.59 27.16
C LEU A 160 0.29 1.85 26.30
N ILE A 161 1.13 2.58 25.58
CA ILE A 161 2.24 1.93 24.87
C ILE A 161 3.29 1.35 25.83
N LEU A 162 3.93 0.27 25.40
CA LEU A 162 5.15 -0.23 26.02
C LEU A 162 6.28 0.81 25.91
N PRO A 163 7.20 0.87 26.89
CA PRO A 163 8.31 1.82 26.85
C PRO A 163 9.18 1.57 25.61
N VAL A 164 9.55 2.64 24.90
CA VAL A 164 10.31 2.53 23.64
C VAL A 164 11.79 2.25 23.92
N ASP A 165 12.31 2.78 25.03
CA ASP A 165 13.72 2.62 25.39
C ASP A 165 14.03 1.23 26.00
N ARG A 166 15.04 0.58 25.43
CA ARG A 166 15.44 -0.81 25.69
C ARG A 166 16.52 -0.93 26.75
N GLN A 167 17.08 0.18 27.22
CA GLN A 167 18.29 0.16 28.03
C GLN A 167 18.07 -0.34 29.46
N ASP A 168 16.84 -0.30 29.99
CA ASP A 168 16.52 -0.76 31.36
C ASP A 168 15.36 -1.77 31.39
N ARG A 169 15.64 -3.02 31.03
CA ARG A 169 14.64 -4.09 31.00
C ARG A 169 13.98 -4.34 32.35
N GLU A 170 14.73 -4.17 33.44
CA GLU A 170 14.23 -4.41 34.80
C GLU A 170 13.26 -3.32 35.22
N ARG A 171 13.60 -2.04 35.03
CA ARG A 171 12.70 -0.92 35.31
C ARG A 171 11.45 -0.96 34.43
N SER A 172 11.61 -1.19 33.12
CA SER A 172 10.45 -1.39 32.24
C SER A 172 9.62 -2.60 32.68
N GLY A 173 10.22 -3.65 33.23
CA GLY A 173 9.51 -4.77 33.85
C GLY A 173 8.70 -4.38 35.08
N ALA A 174 9.25 -3.55 35.97
CA ALA A 174 8.57 -3.06 37.16
C ALA A 174 7.36 -2.17 36.80
N TRP A 175 7.57 -1.18 35.94
CA TRP A 175 6.51 -0.28 35.47
C TRP A 175 5.37 -1.05 34.79
N ARG A 176 5.68 -2.05 33.95
CA ARG A 176 4.62 -2.88 33.31
C ARG A 176 3.80 -3.67 34.31
N ARG A 177 4.43 -4.25 35.33
CA ARG A 177 3.71 -4.92 36.42
C ARG A 177 2.83 -3.93 37.17
N GLU A 178 3.31 -2.72 37.37
CA GLU A 178 2.58 -1.65 38.03
C GLU A 178 1.32 -1.22 37.24
N VAL A 179 1.45 -1.02 35.92
CA VAL A 179 0.33 -0.73 35.01
C VAL A 179 -0.69 -1.89 35.02
N ALA A 180 -0.21 -3.13 34.92
CA ALA A 180 -1.05 -4.33 34.95
C ALA A 180 -1.77 -4.52 36.29
N GLN A 181 -1.14 -4.22 37.43
CA GLN A 181 -1.78 -4.27 38.75
C GLN A 181 -2.92 -3.27 38.90
N ARG A 182 -2.89 -2.17 38.14
CA ARG A 182 -4.00 -1.23 38.03
C ARG A 182 -5.07 -1.69 37.05
N GLY A 183 -4.90 -2.85 36.40
CA GLY A 183 -5.76 -3.39 35.35
C GLY A 183 -5.69 -2.61 34.04
N LEU A 184 -4.74 -1.68 33.91
CA LEU A 184 -4.56 -0.89 32.70
C LEU A 184 -3.85 -1.76 31.67
N GLU A 185 -4.17 -1.53 30.40
CA GLU A 185 -3.72 -2.40 29.32
C GLU A 185 -2.49 -1.82 28.67
N LEU A 186 -1.63 -2.71 28.17
CA LEU A 186 -0.41 -2.35 27.46
C LEU A 186 -0.55 -2.72 26.00
N ALA A 187 0.08 -1.95 25.13
CA ALA A 187 0.10 -2.19 23.70
C ALA A 187 1.49 -1.90 23.11
N ASP A 188 1.80 -2.51 21.96
CA ASP A 188 3.07 -2.28 21.29
C ASP A 188 3.07 -0.90 20.59
N PRO A 189 4.05 0.00 20.86
CA PRO A 189 4.14 1.26 20.14
C PRO A 189 4.56 1.09 18.68
N ARG A 190 5.16 -0.05 18.31
CA ARG A 190 5.87 -0.19 17.03
C ARG A 190 4.91 -0.21 15.85
N LEU A 191 5.20 0.66 14.89
CA LEU A 191 4.63 0.60 13.55
C LEU A 191 5.61 -0.11 12.62
N VAL A 192 5.16 -1.19 11.97
CA VAL A 192 6.01 -1.95 11.06
C VAL A 192 6.16 -1.16 9.76
N GLN A 193 7.40 -0.76 9.48
CA GLN A 193 7.76 -0.10 8.22
C GLN A 193 8.30 -1.14 7.23
N GLU A 194 7.77 -1.14 6.01
CA GLU A 194 8.31 -1.88 4.87
C GLU A 194 8.81 -0.86 3.86
N PHE A 195 10.09 -0.91 3.51
CA PHE A 195 10.73 0.08 2.61
C PHE A 195 10.58 1.53 3.11
N GLY A 196 10.64 1.72 4.44
CA GLY A 196 10.46 3.03 5.09
C GLY A 196 9.02 3.52 5.16
N LEU A 197 8.04 2.72 4.70
CA LEU A 197 6.62 3.08 4.68
C LEU A 197 5.83 2.23 5.67
N VAL A 198 4.96 2.85 6.47
CA VAL A 198 3.98 2.10 7.26
C VAL A 198 2.86 1.62 6.32
N ARG A 199 2.84 0.31 6.06
CA ARG A 199 1.90 -0.33 5.11
C ARG A 199 1.05 -1.44 5.74
N ARG A 200 1.52 -1.99 6.85
CA ARG A 200 0.95 -3.20 7.45
C ARG A 200 0.98 -3.09 8.96
N HIS A 201 -0.13 -3.47 9.58
CA HIS A 201 -0.19 -3.76 11.00
C HIS A 201 -0.41 -5.26 11.19
N TRP A 202 0.45 -5.88 11.99
CA TRP A 202 0.54 -7.34 12.11
C TRP A 202 -0.30 -7.82 13.28
N LEU A 203 -1.38 -8.54 13.02
CA LEU A 203 -2.12 -9.23 14.08
C LEU A 203 -1.43 -10.56 14.30
N ASN A 204 -0.40 -10.57 15.15
CA ASN A 204 0.28 -11.80 15.52
C ASN A 204 -0.51 -12.46 16.67
N PRO A 205 -1.18 -13.61 16.44
CA PRO A 205 -1.92 -14.29 17.49
C PRO A 205 -0.94 -14.82 18.54
N GLY A 206 -0.86 -14.16 19.69
CA GLY A 206 0.06 -14.51 20.78
C GLY A 206 0.97 -13.36 21.18
N ALA A 207 1.26 -12.43 20.27
CA ALA A 207 2.06 -11.26 20.58
C ALA A 207 1.23 -10.07 21.06
N CYS A 208 1.90 -9.17 21.78
CA CYS A 208 1.36 -7.86 22.15
C CYS A 208 0.86 -7.08 20.90
N PRO A 209 -0.44 -6.78 20.78
CA PRO A 209 -0.97 -6.03 19.65
C PRO A 209 -0.49 -4.57 19.71
N THR A 210 -0.36 -3.95 18.54
CA THR A 210 -0.08 -2.51 18.46
C THR A 210 -1.21 -1.70 19.10
N LEU A 211 -0.92 -0.46 19.54
CA LEU A 211 -1.93 0.40 20.18
C LEU A 211 -3.19 0.53 19.33
N GLY A 212 -3.03 0.81 18.03
CA GLY A 212 -4.16 0.87 17.10
C GLY A 212 -4.97 -0.42 17.04
N GLN A 213 -4.30 -1.57 16.92
CA GLN A 213 -4.98 -2.87 16.89
C GLN A 213 -5.74 -3.13 18.17
N TRP A 214 -5.10 -2.95 19.33
CA TRP A 214 -5.72 -3.19 20.62
C TRP A 214 -7.01 -2.40 20.77
N MET A 215 -6.97 -1.13 20.35
CA MET A 215 -8.12 -0.22 20.40
C MET A 215 -9.23 -0.57 19.40
N GLY A 216 -8.88 -1.12 18.24
CA GLY A 216 -9.85 -1.59 17.25
C GLY A 216 -10.43 -2.99 17.55
N LEU A 217 -9.75 -3.80 18.36
CA LEU A 217 -10.22 -5.14 18.71
C LEU A 217 -11.48 -5.09 19.60
N PRO A 218 -12.44 -6.02 19.40
CA PRO A 218 -13.52 -6.24 20.36
C PRO A 218 -12.95 -6.51 21.76
N PRO A 219 -13.59 -6.04 22.85
CA PRO A 219 -13.07 -6.19 24.22
C PRO A 219 -12.69 -7.62 24.59
N GLU A 220 -13.50 -8.61 24.17
CA GLU A 220 -13.22 -10.03 24.42
C GLU A 220 -11.91 -10.50 23.78
N GLN A 221 -11.59 -10.01 22.58
CA GLN A 221 -10.36 -10.35 21.86
C GLN A 221 -9.17 -9.56 22.41
N ALA A 222 -9.38 -8.30 22.76
CA ALA A 222 -8.34 -7.45 23.35
C ALA A 222 -7.85 -8.01 24.70
N ASN A 223 -8.76 -8.51 25.54
CA ASN A 223 -8.41 -9.12 26.83
C ASN A 223 -7.62 -10.43 26.68
N GLN A 224 -7.75 -11.12 25.55
CA GLN A 224 -6.98 -12.33 25.24
C GLN A 224 -5.58 -11.99 24.70
N ALA A 225 -5.43 -10.85 24.01
CA ALA A 225 -4.19 -10.39 23.39
C ALA A 225 -3.19 -9.74 24.38
N ALA A 226 -3.23 -10.13 25.66
CA ALA A 226 -2.49 -9.46 26.71
C ALA A 226 -0.96 -9.56 26.51
N CYS A 227 -0.26 -8.43 26.57
CA CYS A 227 1.20 -8.30 26.48
C CYS A 227 1.90 -8.87 27.72
N ARG A 228 1.89 -10.20 27.86
CA ARG A 228 2.35 -10.90 29.09
C ARG A 228 3.83 -11.31 29.05
N ASP A 229 4.43 -11.56 27.89
CA ASP A 229 5.84 -11.98 27.80
C ASP A 229 6.63 -11.40 26.61
N VAL A 230 7.55 -10.48 26.93
CA VAL A 230 8.45 -9.77 26.02
C VAL A 230 9.38 -10.70 25.22
N LYS A 231 9.77 -11.84 25.81
CA LYS A 231 10.71 -12.76 25.16
C LYS A 231 10.01 -13.51 24.03
N GLN A 232 8.79 -13.98 24.30
CA GLN A 232 7.99 -14.72 23.32
C GLN A 232 7.56 -13.80 22.18
N ASP A 233 7.11 -12.59 22.50
CA ASP A 233 6.69 -11.58 21.50
C ASP A 233 7.80 -11.27 20.47
N ARG A 234 9.08 -11.28 20.88
CA ARG A 234 10.20 -10.93 20.01
C ARG A 234 10.65 -12.08 19.12
N GLU A 235 10.61 -13.31 19.61
CA GLU A 235 10.99 -14.49 18.83
C GLU A 235 9.90 -14.86 17.80
N GLU A 236 8.62 -14.69 18.16
CA GLU A 236 7.49 -14.88 17.24
C GLU A 236 7.44 -13.82 16.12
N LEU A 237 7.83 -12.57 16.41
CA LEU A 237 7.94 -11.50 15.39
C LEU A 237 8.94 -11.80 14.26
N VAL A 238 9.94 -12.66 14.52
CA VAL A 238 10.97 -13.03 13.53
C VAL A 238 10.62 -14.35 12.83
N GLY A 239 9.90 -15.26 13.52
CA GLY A 239 9.63 -16.61 13.03
C GLY A 239 8.53 -16.74 11.97
N ASP A 240 7.43 -15.99 12.11
CA ASP A 240 6.23 -16.17 11.26
C ASP A 240 6.00 -15.05 10.24
N ALA A 241 7.05 -14.28 9.96
CA ALA A 241 7.00 -13.17 9.02
C ALA A 241 6.68 -13.52 7.56
N HIS A 242 6.60 -14.81 7.26
CA HIS A 242 6.36 -15.31 5.92
C HIS A 242 4.88 -15.56 5.58
N HIS A 243 3.94 -15.47 6.52
CA HIS A 243 2.53 -15.90 6.30
C HIS A 243 1.47 -14.78 6.34
N ALA A 244 1.82 -13.53 6.64
CA ALA A 244 0.85 -12.44 6.75
C ALA A 244 0.83 -11.56 5.47
N HIS A 245 0.04 -11.96 4.46
CA HIS A 245 -0.09 -11.26 3.17
C HIS A 245 -1.14 -10.13 3.13
N ASN A 246 -1.60 -9.62 4.28
CA ASN A 246 -2.66 -8.61 4.30
C ASN A 246 -2.07 -7.19 4.28
N ILE A 247 -2.50 -6.42 3.29
CA ILE A 247 -2.18 -4.99 3.15
C ILE A 247 -3.35 -4.25 3.79
N SER A 248 -3.07 -3.25 4.62
CA SER A 248 -4.09 -2.37 5.18
C SER A 248 -4.00 -1.01 4.49
N PHE A 249 -5.14 -0.49 4.08
CA PHE A 249 -5.30 0.85 3.53
C PHE A 249 -5.87 1.74 4.63
N HIS A 250 -4.97 2.49 5.27
CA HIS A 250 -5.39 3.46 6.27
C HIS A 250 -6.35 4.48 5.66
N ARG A 251 -7.63 4.45 6.08
CA ARG A 251 -8.58 5.52 5.78
C ARG A 251 -8.16 6.77 6.54
N ALA A 252 -8.41 7.95 5.95
CA ALA A 252 -8.16 9.22 6.61
C ALA A 252 -8.91 9.27 7.94
N VAL A 253 -8.16 9.45 9.03
CA VAL A 253 -8.71 9.65 10.38
C VAL A 253 -9.14 11.09 10.50
N ALA A 254 -10.33 11.33 11.05
CA ALA A 254 -10.74 12.67 11.44
C ALA A 254 -9.74 13.20 12.49
N GLN A 255 -8.93 14.17 12.10
CA GLN A 255 -7.98 14.81 13.01
C GLN A 255 -8.76 15.79 13.88
N VAL A 256 -8.76 15.57 15.19
CA VAL A 256 -9.22 16.56 16.16
C VAL A 256 -8.00 17.39 16.52
N ARG A 257 -7.66 18.36 15.65
CA ARG A 257 -6.58 19.29 15.97
C ARG A 257 -6.96 20.04 17.23
N VAL A 258 -6.05 20.04 18.19
CA VAL A 258 -6.16 20.92 19.33
C VAL A 258 -6.06 22.34 18.79
N PRO A 259 -7.09 23.17 18.94
CA PRO A 259 -6.94 24.58 18.65
C PRO A 259 -5.81 25.12 19.53
N ASP A 260 -4.93 25.91 18.94
CA ASP A 260 -3.88 26.61 19.68
C ASP A 260 -4.56 27.44 20.78
N PRO A 261 -4.26 27.21 22.08
CA PRO A 261 -4.85 27.97 23.15
C PRO A 261 -4.36 29.41 23.09
N ASP A 262 -5.18 30.25 22.47
CA ASP A 262 -5.23 31.64 22.86
C ASP A 262 -5.63 31.74 24.35
N ALA A 263 -5.35 32.90 24.96
CA ALA A 263 -5.55 33.14 26.39
C ALA A 263 -6.99 32.93 26.91
N SER A 264 -7.95 32.59 26.05
CA SER A 264 -9.37 32.33 26.33
C SER A 264 -9.65 31.08 27.17
N GLY A 265 -8.68 30.17 27.32
CA GLY A 265 -8.78 29.03 28.22
C GLY A 265 -9.11 27.71 27.52
N TRP A 266 -8.19 26.76 27.66
CA TRP A 266 -8.21 25.40 27.12
C TRP A 266 -9.56 24.67 27.23
N GLU A 267 -10.25 24.77 28.37
CA GLU A 267 -11.54 24.09 28.58
C GLU A 267 -12.65 24.58 27.62
N GLN A 268 -12.70 25.88 27.33
CA GLN A 268 -13.73 26.46 26.45
C GLN A 268 -13.53 26.01 25.00
N GLN A 269 -12.28 25.92 24.57
CA GLN A 269 -11.94 25.47 23.22
C GLN A 269 -12.32 24.01 23.01
N TRP A 270 -12.04 23.13 23.98
CA TRP A 270 -12.44 21.73 23.91
C TRP A 270 -13.95 21.56 23.94
N GLN A 271 -14.68 22.35 24.73
CA GLN A 271 -16.14 22.35 24.72
C GLN A 271 -16.71 22.80 23.37
N ALA A 272 -16.13 23.85 22.76
CA ALA A 272 -16.54 24.32 21.44
C ALA A 272 -16.28 23.27 20.35
N LEU A 273 -15.13 22.60 20.42
CA LEU A 273 -14.77 21.51 19.50
C LEU A 273 -15.70 20.32 19.66
N ALA A 274 -15.98 19.91 20.90
CA ALA A 274 -16.91 18.84 21.23
C ALA A 274 -18.35 19.13 20.76
N ALA A 275 -18.76 20.41 20.75
CA ALA A 275 -20.08 20.81 20.26
C ALA A 275 -20.21 20.76 18.73
N GLN A 276 -19.10 20.86 17.99
CA GLN A 276 -19.09 20.84 16.52
C GLN A 276 -18.80 19.46 15.94
N GLN A 277 -18.20 18.58 16.74
CA GLN A 277 -17.78 17.25 16.31
C GLN A 277 -18.87 16.21 16.60
N PRO A 278 -18.99 15.17 15.76
CA PRO A 278 -19.78 13.99 16.11
C PRO A 278 -19.25 13.35 17.41
N PRO A 279 -20.08 12.56 18.12
CA PRO A 279 -19.68 11.99 19.41
C PRO A 279 -18.45 11.08 19.27
N VAL A 280 -17.32 11.56 19.80
CA VAL A 280 -16.06 10.82 19.88
C VAL A 280 -16.20 9.68 20.88
N ARG A 281 -15.93 8.43 20.46
CA ARG A 281 -15.93 7.24 21.34
C ARG A 281 -14.53 6.76 21.70
N GLN A 282 -13.55 7.02 20.85
CA GLN A 282 -12.16 6.64 21.04
C GLN A 282 -11.28 7.88 20.95
N LEU A 283 -10.38 8.08 21.90
CA LEU A 283 -9.40 9.16 21.89
C LEU A 283 -8.00 8.54 21.89
N PHE A 284 -7.19 8.92 20.92
CA PHE A 284 -5.76 8.66 20.91
C PHE A 284 -5.02 9.92 21.34
N VAL A 285 -4.04 9.80 22.21
CA VAL A 285 -3.20 10.92 22.65
C VAL A 285 -1.76 10.56 22.34
N GLY A 286 -1.03 11.43 21.64
CA GLY A 286 0.34 11.13 21.23
C GLY A 286 1.12 12.34 20.77
N ALA A 287 2.38 12.11 20.43
CA ALA A 287 3.35 13.14 20.06
C ALA A 287 3.44 13.36 18.54
N ARG A 288 3.79 14.58 18.16
CA ARG A 288 4.35 14.95 16.84
C ARG A 288 5.28 16.16 16.99
N PHE A 289 6.18 16.10 17.97
CA PHE A 289 7.12 17.16 18.28
C PHE A 289 8.57 16.79 17.94
N ASP A 290 8.82 15.51 17.61
CA ASP A 290 10.08 15.01 17.11
C ASP A 290 9.90 14.35 15.73
N ALA A 291 10.95 14.37 14.90
CA ALA A 291 10.97 13.71 13.60
C ALA A 291 10.83 12.18 13.71
N SER A 292 11.17 11.60 14.87
CA SER A 292 10.92 10.18 15.15
C SER A 292 9.44 9.82 15.28
N ASP A 293 8.58 10.81 15.52
CA ASP A 293 7.13 10.62 15.61
C ASP A 293 6.47 10.64 14.23
N ASP A 294 7.16 11.13 13.20
CA ASP A 294 6.65 11.17 11.83
C ASP A 294 6.97 9.87 11.09
N PHE A 295 5.92 9.27 10.53
CA PHE A 295 5.99 8.05 9.74
C PHE A 295 5.58 8.34 8.30
N LEU A 296 6.37 7.87 7.34
CA LEU A 296 5.97 7.92 5.94
C LEU A 296 4.86 6.89 5.71
N THR A 297 3.71 7.36 5.23
CA THR A 297 2.57 6.53 4.84
C THR A 297 2.26 6.76 3.36
N PRO A 298 1.42 5.93 2.74
CA PRO A 298 0.95 6.20 1.38
C PRO A 298 0.16 7.52 1.23
N LEU A 299 -0.35 8.08 2.34
CA LEU A 299 -1.05 9.37 2.36
C LEU A 299 -0.10 10.56 2.55
N GLY A 300 1.20 10.30 2.76
CA GLY A 300 2.20 11.30 3.16
C GLY A 300 2.75 11.02 4.57
N THR A 301 3.49 11.98 5.11
CA THR A 301 4.02 11.91 6.47
C THR A 301 2.91 12.11 7.49
N MET A 302 2.71 11.15 8.39
CA MET A 302 1.70 11.17 9.45
C MET A 302 2.35 10.92 10.81
N ALA A 303 1.78 11.46 11.88
CA ALA A 303 2.27 11.16 13.23
C ALA A 303 1.97 9.70 13.61
N GLY A 304 2.81 9.06 14.43
CA GLY A 304 2.62 7.68 14.88
C GLY A 304 1.23 7.45 15.49
N VAL A 305 0.76 8.40 16.30
CA VAL A 305 -0.56 8.37 16.92
C VAL A 305 -1.72 8.44 15.91
N GLU A 306 -1.55 9.18 14.82
CA GLU A 306 -2.53 9.25 13.73
C GLU A 306 -2.60 7.90 13.00
N VAL A 307 -1.45 7.25 12.81
CA VAL A 307 -1.37 5.92 12.21
C VAL A 307 -2.02 4.87 13.11
N HIS A 308 -1.78 4.89 14.42
CA HIS A 308 -2.46 4.01 15.39
C HIS A 308 -3.98 4.21 15.37
N ALA A 309 -4.45 5.46 15.33
CA ALA A 309 -5.88 5.74 15.21
C ALA A 309 -6.46 5.21 13.89
N ALA A 310 -5.71 5.29 12.79
CA ALA A 310 -6.14 4.76 11.49
C ALA A 310 -6.24 3.23 11.49
N ILE A 311 -5.29 2.57 12.16
CA ILE A 311 -5.32 1.13 12.41
C ILE A 311 -6.56 0.74 13.23
N ALA A 312 -6.88 1.50 14.27
CA ALA A 312 -8.01 1.19 15.15
C ALA A 312 -9.38 1.27 14.48
N GLN A 313 -9.51 2.12 13.45
CA GLN A 313 -10.73 2.21 12.64
C GLN A 313 -10.88 1.01 11.70
N ASN A 314 -9.78 0.40 11.27
CA ASN A 314 -9.77 -0.71 10.31
C ASN A 314 -8.91 -1.89 10.83
N PRO A 315 -9.21 -2.46 12.01
CA PRO A 315 -8.36 -3.46 12.68
C PRO A 315 -8.37 -4.82 11.98
N ARG A 316 -9.28 -5.02 11.02
CA ARG A 316 -9.49 -6.27 10.29
C ARG A 316 -9.54 -6.05 8.80
N GLU A 317 -8.79 -5.09 8.27
CA GLU A 317 -8.62 -4.93 6.83
C GLU A 317 -7.84 -6.13 6.26
N ARG A 318 -8.53 -7.28 6.23
CA ARG A 318 -8.21 -8.41 5.41
C ARG A 318 -8.84 -8.06 4.08
N VAL A 319 -8.10 -7.32 3.27
CA VAL A 319 -8.47 -7.18 1.88
C VAL A 319 -8.66 -8.58 1.34
N GLU A 320 -9.89 -8.93 0.94
CA GLU A 320 -10.23 -10.29 0.55
C GLU A 320 -9.59 -10.58 -0.81
N HIS A 321 -8.34 -11.02 -0.79
CA HIS A 321 -7.60 -11.45 -1.98
C HIS A 321 -8.32 -12.58 -2.73
N LEU A 322 -9.21 -13.31 -2.04
CA LEU A 322 -9.97 -14.42 -2.62
C LEU A 322 -10.84 -13.95 -3.79
N TRP A 323 -11.38 -12.72 -3.75
CA TRP A 323 -12.18 -12.17 -4.84
C TRP A 323 -11.36 -11.41 -5.88
N GLY A 324 -10.19 -10.90 -5.50
CA GLY A 324 -9.23 -10.31 -6.44
C GLY A 324 -8.78 -11.31 -7.50
N PHE A 325 -8.45 -12.54 -7.08
CA PHE A 325 -7.98 -13.59 -7.98
C PHE A 325 -8.94 -13.95 -9.15
N PRO A 326 -10.22 -14.29 -8.92
CA PRO A 326 -11.14 -14.61 -10.02
C PRO A 326 -11.40 -13.39 -10.91
N LEU A 327 -11.35 -12.17 -10.37
CA LEU A 327 -11.49 -10.95 -11.16
C LEU A 327 -10.26 -10.74 -12.07
N ASP A 328 -9.06 -10.92 -11.53
CA ASP A 328 -7.80 -10.90 -12.29
C ASP A 328 -7.78 -11.98 -13.38
N LEU A 329 -8.28 -13.19 -13.08
CA LEU A 329 -8.39 -14.27 -14.06
C LEU A 329 -9.41 -13.95 -15.17
N LEU A 330 -10.57 -13.42 -14.81
CA LEU A 330 -11.61 -13.04 -15.77
C LEU A 330 -11.09 -11.94 -16.71
N LEU A 331 -10.48 -10.90 -16.13
CA LEU A 331 -9.85 -9.82 -16.86
C LEU A 331 -8.72 -10.35 -17.75
N GLY A 332 -7.89 -11.23 -17.19
CA GLY A 332 -7.01 -12.20 -17.82
C GLY A 332 -7.50 -12.70 -19.19
N VAL A 333 -8.56 -13.48 -19.12
CA VAL A 333 -9.14 -14.20 -20.26
C VAL A 333 -9.76 -13.23 -21.27
N VAL A 334 -10.51 -12.22 -20.81
CA VAL A 334 -11.19 -11.26 -21.70
C VAL A 334 -10.18 -10.48 -22.54
N LEU A 335 -9.11 -10.00 -21.90
CA LEU A 335 -8.07 -9.23 -22.59
C LEU A 335 -7.25 -10.11 -23.55
N GLY A 336 -6.84 -11.30 -23.10
CA GLY A 336 -6.12 -12.26 -23.95
C GLY A 336 -6.91 -12.68 -25.19
N ALA A 337 -8.23 -12.91 -25.03
CA ALA A 337 -9.12 -13.21 -26.14
C ALA A 337 -9.22 -12.03 -27.14
N GLY A 338 -9.33 -10.80 -26.62
CA GLY A 338 -9.37 -9.58 -27.45
C GLY A 338 -8.10 -9.37 -28.27
N VAL A 339 -6.93 -9.58 -27.65
CA VAL A 339 -5.62 -9.51 -28.29
C VAL A 339 -5.48 -10.57 -29.39
N THR A 340 -5.80 -11.83 -29.06
CA THR A 340 -5.75 -12.95 -30.02
C THR A 340 -6.66 -12.69 -31.21
N TRP A 341 -7.86 -12.16 -30.96
CA TRP A 341 -8.80 -11.79 -32.02
C TRP A 341 -8.23 -10.68 -32.92
N CYS A 342 -7.62 -9.64 -32.36
CA CYS A 342 -7.00 -8.56 -33.13
C CYS A 342 -5.86 -9.07 -34.02
N TRP A 343 -4.95 -9.89 -33.48
CA TRP A 343 -3.88 -10.52 -34.25
C TRP A 343 -4.43 -11.45 -35.33
N GLY A 344 -5.47 -12.22 -34.99
CA GLY A 344 -6.21 -13.04 -35.93
C GLY A 344 -6.76 -12.21 -37.09
N ARG A 345 -7.35 -11.04 -36.85
CA ARG A 345 -7.83 -10.17 -37.94
C ARG A 345 -6.69 -9.55 -38.73
N TYR A 346 -5.66 -9.06 -38.05
CA TYR A 346 -4.45 -8.49 -38.65
C TYR A 346 -3.82 -9.45 -39.66
N PHE A 347 -3.43 -10.65 -39.23
CA PHE A 347 -2.74 -11.60 -40.10
C PHE A 347 -3.64 -12.09 -41.25
N HIS A 348 -4.96 -12.16 -41.05
CA HIS A 348 -5.89 -12.68 -42.07
C HIS A 348 -5.97 -11.69 -43.22
N GLN A 349 -6.01 -10.40 -42.88
CA GLN A 349 -6.00 -9.31 -43.84
C GLN A 349 -4.62 -9.10 -44.47
N ARG A 350 -3.55 -9.20 -43.67
CA ARG A 350 -2.16 -9.03 -44.14
C ARG A 350 -1.73 -10.12 -45.13
N LEU A 351 -2.15 -11.36 -44.89
CA LEU A 351 -1.88 -12.50 -45.77
C LEU A 351 -2.84 -12.61 -46.95
N SER A 352 -3.90 -11.78 -47.00
CA SER A 352 -4.85 -11.77 -48.13
C SER A 352 -4.14 -11.43 -49.45
N THR A 353 -4.62 -11.98 -50.56
CA THR A 353 -4.12 -11.64 -51.91
C THR A 353 -4.58 -10.28 -52.40
N ARG A 354 -5.67 -9.73 -51.83
CA ARG A 354 -6.25 -8.44 -52.25
C ARG A 354 -5.55 -7.26 -51.57
N LEU A 355 -4.97 -6.36 -52.36
CA LEU A 355 -4.31 -5.11 -51.91
C LEU A 355 -5.13 -4.28 -50.89
N PRO A 356 -6.43 -3.98 -51.10
CA PRO A 356 -7.18 -3.16 -50.14
C PRO A 356 -7.31 -3.84 -48.76
N ARG A 357 -7.42 -5.17 -48.71
CA ARG A 357 -7.42 -5.90 -47.44
C ARG A 357 -6.08 -5.82 -46.72
N ARG A 358 -4.96 -5.85 -47.45
CA ARG A 358 -3.63 -5.69 -46.85
C ARG A 358 -3.42 -4.32 -46.21
N GLN A 359 -3.98 -3.26 -46.80
CA GLN A 359 -3.91 -1.92 -46.23
C GLN A 359 -4.75 -1.80 -44.96
N LEU A 360 -5.92 -2.44 -44.94
CA LEU A 360 -6.78 -2.49 -43.75
C LEU A 360 -6.14 -3.22 -42.56
N ALA A 361 -5.18 -4.13 -42.80
CA ALA A 361 -4.49 -4.84 -41.73
C ALA A 361 -3.85 -3.88 -40.72
N PHE A 362 -3.24 -2.79 -41.17
CA PHE A 362 -2.58 -1.81 -40.29
C PHE A 362 -3.54 -1.21 -39.25
N TRP A 363 -4.80 -0.99 -39.62
CA TRP A 363 -5.80 -0.44 -38.71
C TRP A 363 -6.12 -1.36 -37.53
N TRP A 364 -5.92 -2.68 -37.66
CA TRP A 364 -6.04 -3.58 -36.51
C TRP A 364 -4.93 -3.39 -35.48
N LEU A 365 -3.71 -3.04 -35.92
CA LEU A 365 -2.62 -2.72 -34.99
C LEU A 365 -2.86 -1.36 -34.31
N VAL A 366 -3.36 -0.38 -35.06
CA VAL A 366 -3.76 0.92 -34.50
C VAL A 366 -4.88 0.74 -33.48
N LEU A 367 -5.92 -0.03 -33.82
CA LEU A 367 -7.02 -0.34 -32.90
C LEU A 367 -6.50 -1.06 -31.65
N LEU A 368 -5.65 -2.07 -31.82
CA LEU A 368 -5.05 -2.79 -30.71
C LEU A 368 -4.25 -1.84 -29.80
N ALA A 369 -3.42 -0.98 -30.38
CA ALA A 369 -2.62 -0.01 -29.61
C ALA A 369 -3.50 1.00 -28.86
N LEU A 370 -4.58 1.51 -29.49
CA LEU A 370 -5.52 2.45 -28.87
C LEU A 370 -6.30 1.78 -27.73
N VAL A 371 -6.85 0.59 -27.97
CA VAL A 371 -7.59 -0.17 -26.95
C VAL A 371 -6.66 -0.55 -25.80
N TRP A 372 -5.44 -1.01 -26.09
CA TRP A 372 -4.46 -1.35 -25.07
C TRP A 372 -4.03 -0.13 -24.25
N GLY A 373 -3.74 0.99 -24.90
CA GLY A 373 -3.42 2.25 -24.23
C GLY A 373 -4.54 2.74 -23.32
N LEU A 374 -5.80 2.64 -23.77
CA LEU A 374 -6.95 2.97 -22.94
C LEU A 374 -7.07 2.03 -21.73
N LEU A 375 -6.86 0.72 -21.91
CA LEU A 375 -6.90 -0.27 -20.83
C LEU A 375 -5.79 -0.07 -19.80
N LEU A 376 -4.58 0.31 -20.23
CA LEU A 376 -3.46 0.64 -19.34
C LEU A 376 -3.79 1.80 -18.39
N ILE A 377 -4.71 2.69 -18.78
CA ILE A 377 -5.19 3.80 -17.94
C ILE A 377 -6.43 3.39 -17.16
N ALA A 378 -7.41 2.79 -17.82
CA ALA A 378 -8.71 2.47 -17.24
C ALA A 378 -8.64 1.38 -16.16
N LEU A 379 -7.76 0.38 -16.30
CA LEU A 379 -7.69 -0.73 -15.34
C LEU A 379 -7.08 -0.33 -14.00
N PRO A 380 -5.97 0.44 -13.92
CA PRO A 380 -5.52 0.99 -12.64
C PRO A 380 -6.56 1.88 -11.97
N MET A 381 -7.22 2.76 -12.73
CA MET A 381 -8.29 3.62 -12.18
C MET A 381 -9.49 2.80 -11.70
N GLY A 382 -9.88 1.77 -12.46
CA GLY A 382 -10.96 0.85 -12.09
C GLY A 382 -10.61 0.02 -10.86
N ALA A 383 -9.40 -0.53 -10.80
CA ALA A 383 -8.89 -1.26 -9.64
C ALA A 383 -8.87 -0.39 -8.38
N GLN A 384 -8.47 0.88 -8.52
CA GLN A 384 -8.54 1.85 -7.43
C GLN A 384 -9.98 2.07 -6.95
N GLN A 385 -10.94 2.24 -7.87
CA GLN A 385 -12.36 2.41 -7.52
C GLN A 385 -12.95 1.15 -6.87
N ILE A 386 -12.57 -0.04 -7.34
CA ILE A 386 -12.96 -1.32 -6.75
C ILE A 386 -12.42 -1.43 -5.33
N LEU A 387 -11.14 -1.10 -5.12
CA LEU A 387 -10.53 -1.08 -3.80
C LEU A 387 -11.26 -0.12 -2.86
N GLN A 388 -11.51 1.12 -3.28
CA GLN A 388 -12.17 2.14 -2.45
C GLN A 388 -13.60 1.76 -2.04
N ARG A 389 -14.35 1.08 -2.92
CA ARG A 389 -15.79 0.83 -2.69
C ARG A 389 -16.08 -0.56 -2.13
N LEU A 390 -15.28 -1.55 -2.52
CA LEU A 390 -15.52 -2.96 -2.22
C LEU A 390 -14.45 -3.57 -1.31
N ASP A 391 -13.37 -2.82 -1.00
CA ASP A 391 -12.22 -3.31 -0.24
C ASP A 391 -11.61 -4.60 -0.84
N VAL A 392 -11.60 -4.65 -2.18
CA VAL A 392 -11.00 -5.75 -2.97
C VAL A 392 -9.75 -5.25 -3.67
N TRP A 393 -8.60 -5.84 -3.33
CA TRP A 393 -7.34 -5.57 -4.02
C TRP A 393 -7.29 -6.35 -5.34
N VAL A 394 -7.06 -5.60 -6.41
CA VAL A 394 -6.81 -6.10 -7.77
C VAL A 394 -5.43 -5.59 -8.13
N SER A 395 -4.55 -6.44 -8.64
CA SER A 395 -3.19 -6.03 -9.02
C SER A 395 -3.08 -5.91 -10.55
N PRO A 396 -3.62 -4.83 -11.16
CA PRO A 396 -3.68 -4.72 -12.61
C PRO A 396 -2.30 -4.59 -13.23
N VAL A 397 -1.29 -4.09 -12.51
CA VAL A 397 0.01 -3.74 -13.08
C VAL A 397 0.83 -4.98 -13.48
N PRO A 398 1.09 -5.97 -12.60
CA PRO A 398 1.78 -7.19 -13.02
C PRO A 398 1.03 -7.95 -14.10
N MET A 399 -0.31 -7.97 -14.03
CA MET A 399 -1.17 -8.57 -15.06
C MET A 399 -1.00 -7.86 -16.41
N LEU A 400 -1.11 -6.53 -16.43
CA LEU A 400 -0.94 -5.70 -17.63
C LEU A 400 0.46 -5.88 -18.23
N LEU A 401 1.50 -5.99 -17.40
CA LEU A 401 2.87 -6.23 -17.86
C LEU A 401 2.99 -7.60 -18.53
N GLY A 402 2.51 -8.66 -17.86
CA GLY A 402 2.51 -10.02 -18.39
C GLY A 402 1.73 -10.12 -19.70
N MET A 403 0.55 -9.48 -19.76
CA MET A 403 -0.24 -9.43 -20.98
C MET A 403 0.37 -8.57 -22.07
N THR A 404 1.08 -7.49 -21.74
CA THR A 404 1.76 -6.67 -22.76
C THR A 404 2.83 -7.51 -23.44
N LEU A 405 3.58 -8.31 -22.67
CA LEU A 405 4.57 -9.24 -23.22
C LEU A 405 3.90 -10.32 -24.06
N ASP A 406 2.83 -10.93 -23.58
CA ASP A 406 2.09 -11.95 -24.32
C ASP A 406 1.49 -11.37 -25.62
N ALA A 407 0.81 -10.24 -25.51
CA ALA A 407 0.12 -9.59 -26.62
C ALA A 407 1.08 -9.09 -27.70
N LEU A 408 2.21 -8.50 -27.33
CA LEU A 408 3.11 -7.89 -28.31
C LEU A 408 4.15 -8.87 -28.84
N VAL A 409 4.60 -9.82 -28.01
CA VAL A 409 5.69 -10.74 -28.36
C VAL A 409 5.12 -12.10 -28.75
N LEU A 410 4.53 -12.82 -27.80
CA LEU A 410 4.21 -14.24 -27.95
C LEU A 410 3.02 -14.48 -28.89
N GLY A 411 1.93 -13.76 -28.70
CA GLY A 411 0.71 -13.90 -29.50
C GLY A 411 0.91 -13.53 -30.97
N SER A 412 1.80 -12.58 -31.26
CA SER A 412 2.15 -12.23 -32.65
C SER A 412 2.85 -13.39 -33.36
N VAL A 413 3.71 -14.12 -32.65
CA VAL A 413 4.47 -15.26 -33.16
C VAL A 413 3.57 -16.48 -33.31
N GLU A 414 2.77 -16.83 -32.29
CA GLU A 414 1.91 -18.01 -32.32
C GLU A 414 0.85 -17.94 -33.43
N VAL A 415 0.19 -16.78 -33.59
CA VAL A 415 -0.82 -16.62 -34.65
C VAL A 415 -0.15 -16.63 -36.04
N ALA A 416 1.08 -16.13 -36.15
CA ALA A 416 1.82 -16.19 -37.41
C ALA A 416 2.20 -17.62 -37.78
N THR A 417 2.80 -18.39 -36.85
CA THR A 417 3.22 -19.78 -37.09
C THR A 417 2.03 -20.68 -37.40
N ALA A 418 0.96 -20.63 -36.60
CA ALA A 418 -0.24 -21.44 -36.81
C ALA A 418 -0.87 -21.22 -38.19
N ARG A 419 -0.76 -20.01 -38.75
CA ARG A 419 -1.29 -19.71 -40.09
C ARG A 419 -0.36 -20.05 -41.23
N LEU A 420 0.94 -20.02 -41.00
CA LEU A 420 1.91 -20.54 -41.96
C LEU A 420 1.73 -22.05 -42.09
N GLU A 421 1.64 -22.77 -40.98
CA GLU A 421 1.38 -24.21 -40.94
C GLU A 421 0.04 -24.58 -41.60
N ALA A 422 -1.05 -23.86 -41.29
CA ALA A 422 -2.35 -24.10 -41.92
C ALA A 422 -2.33 -23.87 -43.44
N ARG A 423 -1.45 -23.00 -43.93
CA ARG A 423 -1.29 -22.74 -45.36
C ARG A 423 -0.45 -23.83 -46.04
N GLU A 424 0.58 -24.32 -45.38
CA GLU A 424 1.41 -25.44 -45.86
C GLU A 424 0.62 -26.74 -45.90
N GLY A 425 -0.21 -27.02 -44.88
CA GLY A 425 -1.05 -28.23 -44.83
C GLY A 425 -2.17 -28.30 -45.87
N HIS A 426 -2.50 -27.19 -46.56
CA HIS A 426 -3.45 -27.18 -47.69
C HIS A 426 -2.76 -27.22 -49.06
N HIS A 427 -1.42 -27.17 -49.09
CA HIS A 427 -0.61 -27.27 -50.29
C HIS A 427 0.37 -28.45 -50.19
N HIS A 428 -0.17 -29.66 -50.04
CA HIS A 428 0.56 -30.91 -50.34
C HIS A 428 0.49 -31.31 -51.83
N GLU A 429 0.10 -30.39 -52.72
CA GLU A 429 0.63 -30.44 -54.08
C GLU A 429 2.11 -30.07 -54.01
N PRO A 430 3.04 -30.92 -54.47
CA PRO A 430 4.46 -30.63 -54.39
C PRO A 430 4.75 -29.35 -55.17
N LEU A 431 4.96 -28.25 -54.43
CA LEU A 431 5.55 -27.01 -54.93
C LEU A 431 7.03 -27.27 -55.25
N HIS A 432 7.28 -28.10 -56.26
CA HIS A 432 8.58 -28.22 -56.90
C HIS A 432 8.88 -27.05 -57.85
N GLU A 433 7.96 -26.10 -58.00
CA GLU A 433 8.20 -24.89 -58.77
C GLU A 433 8.16 -23.62 -57.90
N ALA A 434 9.37 -23.09 -57.70
CA ALA A 434 9.66 -21.70 -57.41
C ALA A 434 9.13 -21.14 -56.08
N TRP A 435 9.71 -21.61 -54.97
CA TRP A 435 10.13 -20.62 -53.96
C TRP A 435 11.20 -19.74 -54.62
N PRO A 436 10.98 -18.44 -54.83
CA PRO A 436 12.06 -17.57 -55.27
C PRO A 436 13.15 -17.66 -54.21
N ALA A 437 14.33 -18.13 -54.62
CA ALA A 437 15.53 -18.19 -53.79
C ALA A 437 15.64 -16.92 -52.93
N PRO A 438 16.09 -17.03 -51.67
CA PRO A 438 16.27 -15.88 -50.79
C PRO A 438 17.01 -14.80 -51.57
N ILE A 439 16.25 -13.74 -51.80
CA ILE A 439 16.50 -12.66 -52.72
C ILE A 439 18.00 -12.27 -52.75
N PRO A 440 18.74 -12.60 -53.83
CA PRO A 440 20.14 -12.19 -53.99
C PRO A 440 20.30 -10.66 -54.07
N TRP A 441 19.22 -9.92 -54.36
CA TRP A 441 19.24 -8.47 -54.47
C TRP A 441 19.32 -7.74 -53.12
N LEU A 442 18.87 -8.35 -52.00
CA LEU A 442 18.93 -7.72 -50.67
C LEU A 442 20.38 -7.69 -50.15
N TRP A 443 21.12 -8.79 -50.35
CA TRP A 443 22.55 -8.87 -50.05
C TRP A 443 23.42 -8.02 -51.00
N ARG A 444 23.00 -7.79 -52.25
CA ARG A 444 23.67 -6.82 -53.14
C ARG A 444 23.41 -5.36 -52.77
N ARG A 445 22.27 -5.04 -52.14
CA ARG A 445 21.92 -3.67 -51.72
C ARG A 445 22.55 -3.24 -50.39
N LEU A 446 23.02 -4.19 -49.58
CA LEU A 446 23.73 -3.93 -48.33
C LEU A 446 25.26 -3.82 -48.51
N ARG A 447 25.79 -4.06 -49.72
CA ARG A 447 27.13 -3.60 -50.06
C ARG A 447 27.07 -2.11 -50.37
N PRO A 448 27.81 -1.25 -49.65
CA PRO A 448 27.84 0.18 -49.94
C PRO A 448 28.50 0.37 -51.32
N SER A 449 27.68 0.68 -52.33
CA SER A 449 28.20 1.20 -53.59
C SER A 449 28.23 2.73 -53.49
N PRO A 450 29.35 3.36 -53.87
CA PRO A 450 29.50 4.80 -53.73
C PRO A 450 28.58 5.52 -54.72
N LEU A 451 27.80 6.45 -54.18
CA LEU A 451 27.24 7.64 -54.84
C LEU A 451 26.66 7.43 -56.25
N THR A 452 25.35 7.21 -56.33
CA THR A 452 24.42 7.93 -57.24
C THR A 452 22.99 7.42 -57.04
N ALA A 453 22.09 8.34 -56.70
CA ALA A 453 20.65 8.08 -56.68
C ALA A 453 20.11 8.02 -58.13
N PRO A 454 19.00 7.32 -58.39
CA PRO A 454 17.70 7.91 -58.07
C PRO A 454 16.77 7.00 -57.24
N ARG A 455 15.92 7.68 -56.46
CA ARG A 455 14.92 7.13 -55.55
C ARG A 455 13.92 6.25 -56.29
N SER A 456 13.94 4.94 -56.02
CA SER A 456 12.83 4.05 -56.39
C SER A 456 11.77 4.00 -55.26
N PRO A 457 10.47 3.83 -55.59
CA PRO A 457 9.38 3.80 -54.60
C PRO A 457 9.45 2.63 -53.59
N ALA A 458 10.41 1.71 -53.75
CA ALA A 458 10.57 0.53 -52.90
C ALA A 458 11.02 0.87 -51.46
N ALA A 459 11.64 2.04 -51.23
CA ALA A 459 12.03 2.47 -49.90
C ALA A 459 10.82 2.71 -48.96
N TRP A 460 9.67 3.13 -49.51
CA TRP A 460 8.45 3.40 -48.75
C TRP A 460 7.71 2.13 -48.30
N GLN A 461 8.08 0.96 -48.81
CA GLN A 461 7.48 -0.32 -48.40
C GLN A 461 8.22 -0.99 -47.23
N ALA A 462 9.46 -0.59 -46.94
CA ALA A 462 10.22 -1.07 -45.78
C ALA A 462 9.92 -0.29 -44.50
N VAL A 463 9.48 0.97 -44.63
CA VAL A 463 9.15 1.87 -43.51
C VAL A 463 8.01 1.32 -42.62
N PRO A 464 6.88 0.78 -43.15
CA PRO A 464 5.80 0.23 -42.31
C PRO A 464 6.18 -1.05 -41.58
N ALA A 465 7.16 -1.82 -42.06
CA ALA A 465 7.62 -3.04 -41.41
C ALA A 465 8.61 -2.77 -40.27
N ALA A 466 9.39 -1.68 -40.36
CA ALA A 466 10.30 -1.24 -39.30
C ALA A 466 9.62 -0.36 -38.25
N LEU A 467 8.48 0.27 -38.57
CA LEU A 467 7.78 1.21 -37.70
C LEU A 467 7.39 0.62 -36.32
N PRO A 468 6.85 -0.61 -36.21
CA PRO A 468 6.52 -1.20 -34.92
C PRO A 468 7.77 -1.43 -34.05
N ALA A 469 8.87 -1.90 -34.65
CA ALA A 469 10.14 -2.05 -33.96
C ALA A 469 10.73 -0.68 -33.55
N LEU A 470 10.57 0.35 -34.39
CA LEU A 470 11.08 1.69 -34.11
C LEU A 470 10.26 2.38 -33.01
N VAL A 471 8.93 2.24 -33.02
CA VAL A 471 8.06 2.66 -31.92
C VAL A 471 8.41 1.91 -30.65
N TRP A 472 8.70 0.61 -30.73
CA TRP A 472 9.12 -0.20 -29.58
C TRP A 472 10.45 0.25 -28.99
N TRP A 473 11.47 0.44 -29.83
CA TRP A 473 12.75 1.00 -29.40
C TRP A 473 12.60 2.41 -28.86
N THR A 474 11.67 3.21 -29.38
CA THR A 474 11.40 4.55 -28.85
C THR A 474 10.74 4.49 -27.47
N VAL A 475 9.77 3.61 -27.25
CA VAL A 475 9.14 3.40 -25.93
C VAL A 475 10.14 2.87 -24.91
N VAL A 476 10.97 1.89 -25.29
CA VAL A 476 12.02 1.34 -24.44
C VAL A 476 13.08 2.40 -24.11
N VAL A 477 13.53 3.18 -25.09
CA VAL A 477 14.50 4.28 -24.88
C VAL A 477 13.90 5.38 -24.00
N LEU A 478 12.64 5.77 -24.19
CA LEU A 478 11.98 6.76 -23.35
C LEU A 478 11.78 6.25 -21.92
N ALA A 479 11.43 4.96 -21.74
CA ALA A 479 11.34 4.34 -20.43
C ALA A 479 12.70 4.30 -19.73
N LEU A 480 13.77 3.91 -20.44
CA LEU A 480 15.14 3.89 -19.91
C LEU A 480 15.66 5.30 -19.60
N LEU A 481 15.37 6.29 -20.44
CA LEU A 481 15.73 7.69 -20.20
C LEU A 481 15.00 8.24 -18.97
N LYS A 482 13.70 7.94 -18.82
CA LYS A 482 12.93 8.36 -17.64
C LYS A 482 13.41 7.67 -16.37
N LEU A 483 13.78 6.39 -16.46
CA LEU A 483 14.41 5.64 -15.36
C LEU A 483 15.77 6.24 -14.98
N ALA A 484 16.60 6.58 -15.98
CA ALA A 484 17.90 7.21 -15.77
C ALA A 484 17.80 8.63 -15.21
N HIS A 485 16.72 9.36 -15.51
CA HIS A 485 16.47 10.70 -14.97
C HIS A 485 15.91 10.67 -13.55
N ALA A 486 15.17 9.62 -13.18
CA ALA A 486 14.68 9.40 -11.81
C ALA A 486 15.74 8.75 -10.91
N LEU A 487 16.80 8.18 -11.48
CA LEU A 487 17.85 7.47 -10.74
C LEU A 487 18.63 8.37 -9.75
N PRO A 488 18.99 9.63 -10.06
CA PRO A 488 19.65 10.52 -9.11
C PRO A 488 18.75 10.86 -7.92
N GLU A 489 17.49 11.19 -8.14
CA GLU A 489 16.52 11.47 -7.06
C GLU A 489 16.29 10.24 -6.16
N PHE A 490 16.29 9.05 -6.75
CA PHE A 490 16.20 7.79 -6.01
C PHE A 490 17.49 7.46 -5.23
N LEU A 491 18.67 7.77 -5.77
CA LEU A 491 19.95 7.59 -5.09
C LEU A 491 20.16 8.62 -3.97
N ASP A 492 19.70 9.86 -4.15
CA ASP A 492 19.68 10.91 -3.13
C ASP A 492 18.66 10.61 -2.02
N TRP A 493 17.60 9.85 -2.32
CA TRP A 493 16.65 9.34 -1.32
C TRP A 493 17.20 8.14 -0.52
N LEU A 494 18.10 7.36 -1.12
CA LEU A 494 18.74 6.21 -0.46
C LEU A 494 19.98 6.60 0.37
N ALA A 495 20.58 7.76 0.10
CA ALA A 495 21.71 8.33 0.84
C ALA A 495 21.23 9.14 2.05
#